data_AF-A0A7J4LC95-F1
#
_entry.id   AF-A0A7J4LC95-F1
#
_cell.length_a   1.000
_cell.length_b   1.000
_cell.length_c   1.000
_cell.angle_alpha   90.00
_cell.angle_beta   90.00
_cell.angle_gamma   90.00
#
_symmetry.space_group_name_H-M   'P 1'
#
loop_
_entity.id
_entity.type
_entity.pdbx_description
1 polymer ?
#
loop_
_entity_poly.entity_id
_entity_poly.type
_entity_poly.pdbx_seq_one_letter_code
_entity_poly.pdbx_strand_id
1 'polypeptide(L)'
;MIPLLLYLVTKGYLSINRLVEMTSNNPAKIFGLRRKGFLKEGYDADLVLYNLKDIKRIKSDNLHSKCGWTPYDEFTAIFPQTTIIRGDIAFMDGEFYVKEGHGNPIERCSS
;
A
#
# COMPACT_ATOMS: atom_id res chain seq x y z
N MET A 1 0.82 -3.15 7.10
CA MET A 1 1.75 -4.27 6.86
C MET A 1 2.84 -3.94 5.84
N ILE A 2 2.53 -3.34 4.69
CA ILE A 2 3.54 -2.97 3.65
C ILE A 2 4.73 -2.15 4.21
N PRO A 3 4.53 -1.13 5.08
CA PRO A 3 5.65 -0.33 5.60
C PRO A 3 6.73 -1.13 6.35
N LEU A 4 6.34 -2.17 7.09
CA LEU A 4 7.25 -3.06 7.81
C LEU A 4 8.02 -3.97 6.85
N LEU A 5 7.32 -4.56 5.88
CA LEU A 5 7.92 -5.46 4.91
C LEU A 5 8.90 -4.73 3.98
N LEU A 6 8.62 -3.46 3.65
CA LEU A 6 9.51 -2.65 2.84
C LEU A 6 10.82 -2.35 3.56
N TYR A 7 10.79 -2.17 4.88
CA TYR A 7 12.02 -2.08 5.67
C TYR A 7 12.85 -3.38 5.58
N LEU A 8 12.22 -4.56 5.65
CA LEU A 8 12.94 -5.83 5.46
C LEU A 8 13.56 -5.98 4.06
N VAL A 9 12.93 -5.39 3.04
CA VAL A 9 13.52 -5.31 1.68
C VAL A 9 14.80 -4.49 1.70
N THR A 10 14.83 -3.33 2.39
CA THR A 10 16.06 -2.52 2.50
C THR A 10 17.19 -3.23 3.25
N LYS A 11 16.86 -4.22 4.08
CA LYS A 11 17.82 -5.07 4.79
C LYS A 11 18.25 -6.32 4.01
N GLY A 12 17.67 -6.56 2.83
CA GLY A 12 17.99 -7.71 2.00
C GLY A 12 17.34 -9.03 2.41
N TYR A 13 16.45 -9.03 3.43
CA TYR A 13 15.73 -10.24 3.84
C TYR A 13 14.63 -10.65 2.86
N LEU A 14 14.16 -9.73 2.03
CA LEU A 14 13.10 -9.94 1.06
C LEU A 14 13.42 -9.17 -0.22
N SER A 15 13.14 -9.75 -1.40
CA SER A 15 13.24 -9.00 -2.65
C SER A 15 11.98 -8.16 -2.89
N ILE A 16 12.14 -7.00 -3.54
CA ILE A 16 10.99 -6.13 -3.87
C ILE A 16 9.97 -6.85 -4.75
N ASN A 17 10.43 -7.71 -5.68
CA ASN A 17 9.57 -8.51 -6.55
C ASN A 17 8.71 -9.47 -5.74
N ARG A 18 9.29 -10.13 -4.71
CA ARG A 18 8.55 -11.04 -3.84
C ARG A 18 7.52 -10.29 -2.97
N LEU A 19 7.87 -9.09 -2.51
CA LEU A 19 6.93 -8.23 -1.79
C LEU A 19 5.71 -7.87 -2.65
N VAL A 20 5.93 -7.40 -3.88
CA VAL A 20 4.85 -7.06 -4.83
C VAL A 20 3.99 -8.29 -5.14
N GLU A 21 4.62 -9.45 -5.34
CA GLU A 21 3.93 -10.70 -5.60
C GLU A 21 2.97 -11.07 -4.46
N MET A 22 3.44 -11.02 -3.21
CA MET A 22 2.65 -11.39 -2.03
C MET A 22 1.58 -10.38 -1.67
N THR A 23 1.81 -9.08 -1.89
CA THR A 23 0.91 -8.01 -1.44
C THR A 23 -0.08 -7.55 -2.50
N SER A 24 0.21 -7.75 -3.79
CA SER A 24 -0.59 -7.23 -4.89
C SER A 24 -1.00 -8.32 -5.89
N ASN A 25 -0.05 -9.07 -6.46
CA ASN A 25 -0.34 -10.02 -7.54
C ASN A 25 -1.18 -11.22 -7.07
N ASN A 26 -0.77 -11.86 -5.97
CA ASN A 26 -1.43 -13.06 -5.47
C ASN A 26 -2.84 -12.77 -4.96
N PRO A 27 -3.10 -11.70 -4.18
CA PRO A 27 -4.45 -11.30 -3.85
C PRO A 27 -5.32 -11.01 -5.09
N ALA A 28 -4.82 -10.25 -6.07
CA ALA A 28 -5.57 -9.94 -7.29
C ALA A 28 -5.97 -11.20 -8.07
N LYS A 29 -5.08 -12.20 -8.17
CA LYS A 29 -5.36 -13.50 -8.79
C LYS A 29 -6.39 -14.31 -7.98
N ILE A 30 -6.20 -14.43 -6.67
CA ILE A 30 -7.08 -15.22 -5.79
C ILE A 30 -8.52 -14.67 -5.81
N PHE A 31 -8.66 -13.34 -5.83
CA PHE A 31 -9.98 -12.68 -5.81
C PHE A 31 -10.57 -12.40 -7.20
N GLY A 32 -9.91 -12.84 -8.29
CA GLY A 32 -10.41 -12.66 -9.66
C GLY A 32 -10.57 -11.20 -10.10
N LEU A 33 -9.75 -10.29 -9.55
CA LEU A 33 -9.86 -8.85 -9.82
C LEU A 33 -9.23 -8.52 -11.20
N ARG A 34 -10.06 -8.41 -12.24
CA ARG A 34 -9.60 -7.91 -13.56
C ARG A 34 -9.08 -6.47 -13.41
N ARG A 35 -7.86 -6.23 -13.91
CA ARG A 35 -7.17 -4.90 -13.99
C ARG A 35 -6.55 -4.34 -12.71
N LYS A 36 -6.34 -5.14 -11.65
CA LYS A 36 -5.63 -4.69 -10.42
C LYS A 36 -4.38 -5.51 -10.12
N GLY A 37 -3.45 -4.90 -9.39
CA GLY A 37 -2.24 -5.56 -8.88
C GLY A 37 -1.01 -5.56 -9.81
N PHE A 38 -1.15 -5.10 -11.06
CA PHE A 38 -0.04 -5.06 -12.04
C PHE A 38 0.15 -3.66 -12.61
N LEU A 39 1.41 -3.24 -12.76
CA LEU A 39 1.81 -2.04 -13.49
C LEU A 39 1.90 -2.39 -14.99
N LYS A 40 0.77 -2.29 -15.71
CA LYS A 40 0.67 -2.59 -17.13
C LYS A 40 -0.36 -1.68 -17.80
N GLU A 41 -0.14 -1.32 -19.07
CA GLU A 41 -1.13 -0.60 -19.87
C GLU A 41 -2.49 -1.33 -19.85
N GLY A 42 -3.57 -0.58 -19.59
CA GLY A 42 -4.93 -1.10 -19.44
C GLY A 42 -5.34 -1.55 -18.03
N TYR A 43 -4.47 -1.40 -17.02
CA TYR A 43 -4.76 -1.65 -15.60
C TYR A 43 -5.08 -0.34 -14.85
N ASP A 44 -5.82 -0.42 -13.74
CA ASP A 44 -6.11 0.75 -12.89
C ASP A 44 -4.77 1.33 -12.38
N ALA A 45 -4.57 2.64 -12.53
CA ALA A 45 -3.37 3.37 -12.11
C ALA A 45 -3.31 3.57 -10.58
N ASP A 46 -3.22 2.45 -9.87
CA ASP A 46 -3.05 2.41 -8.41
C ASP A 46 -1.54 2.33 -8.12
N LEU A 47 -0.94 3.48 -7.78
CA LEU A 47 0.50 3.63 -7.58
C LEU A 47 0.79 4.12 -6.16
N VAL A 48 1.87 3.62 -5.57
CA VAL A 48 2.35 4.11 -4.28
C VAL A 48 3.84 4.41 -4.40
N LEU A 49 4.21 5.66 -4.08
CA LEU A 49 5.59 6.12 -4.05
C LEU A 49 6.14 5.99 -2.63
N TYR A 50 7.28 5.31 -2.52
CA TYR A 50 8.01 5.14 -1.27
C TYR A 50 9.42 5.72 -1.39
N ASN A 51 9.84 6.50 -0.39
CA ASN A 51 11.24 6.86 -0.22
C ASN A 51 11.91 5.82 0.68
N LEU A 52 12.71 4.93 0.09
CA LEU A 52 13.39 3.85 0.83
C LEU A 52 14.42 4.33 1.86
N LYS A 53 14.80 5.61 1.83
CA LYS A 53 15.70 6.23 2.82
C LYS A 53 14.94 6.85 3.98
N ASP A 54 13.64 7.11 3.84
CA ASP A 54 12.79 7.68 4.89
C ASP A 54 12.30 6.59 5.85
N ILE A 55 13.22 6.15 6.72
CA ILE A 55 12.97 5.11 7.71
C ILE A 55 12.47 5.76 9.00
N LYS A 56 11.28 5.36 9.45
CA LYS A 56 10.62 5.90 10.64
C LYS A 56 10.27 4.78 11.62
N ARG A 57 10.15 5.13 12.90
CA ARG A 57 9.51 4.24 13.88
C ARG A 57 8.00 4.44 13.84
N ILE A 58 7.27 3.34 13.96
CA ILE A 58 5.83 3.37 14.16
C ILE A 58 5.57 3.93 15.56
N LYS A 59 4.74 4.96 15.62
CA LYS A 59 4.17 5.49 16.86
C LYS A 59 2.67 5.28 16.80
N SER A 60 2.11 4.69 17.85
CA SER A 60 0.67 4.42 17.96
C SER A 60 -0.18 5.68 17.73
N ASP A 61 0.30 6.84 18.19
CA ASP A 61 -0.37 8.14 18.05
C ASP A 61 -0.48 8.62 16.59
N ASN A 62 0.40 8.13 15.70
CA ASN A 62 0.46 8.54 14.29
C ASN A 62 -0.31 7.59 13.36
N LEU A 63 -0.99 6.57 13.90
CA LEU A 63 -1.77 5.64 13.10
C LEU A 63 -3.23 6.10 13.01
N HIS A 64 -3.73 6.22 11.78
CA HIS A 64 -5.15 6.55 11.48
C HIS A 64 -6.14 5.42 11.82
N SER A 65 -5.77 4.50 12.70
CA SER A 65 -6.60 3.41 13.22
C SER A 65 -7.53 3.96 14.31
N LYS A 66 -8.81 3.57 14.29
CA LYS A 66 -9.78 3.96 15.35
C LYS A 66 -9.38 3.43 16.73
N CYS A 67 -8.59 2.36 16.78
CA CYS A 67 -7.97 1.84 17.99
C CYS A 67 -6.60 2.53 18.11
N GLY A 68 -6.43 3.44 19.07
CA GLY A 68 -5.20 4.21 19.29
C GLY A 68 -4.00 3.40 19.80
N TRP A 69 -3.88 2.13 19.43
CA TRP A 69 -2.76 1.26 19.73
C TRP A 69 -2.47 0.34 18.55
N THR A 70 -1.21 -0.10 18.43
CA THR A 70 -0.81 -1.11 17.45
C THR A 70 0.14 -2.12 18.08
N PRO A 71 0.09 -3.41 17.70
CA PRO A 71 1.09 -4.39 18.12
C PRO A 71 2.48 -4.14 17.51
N TYR A 72 2.59 -3.18 16.58
CA TYR A 72 3.83 -2.82 15.89
C TYR A 72 4.44 -1.51 16.41
N ASP A 73 4.04 -1.05 17.59
CA ASP A 73 4.60 0.17 18.18
C ASP A 73 6.12 0.04 18.34
N GLU A 74 6.85 1.12 18.06
CA GLU A 74 8.32 1.17 18.01
C GLU A 74 9.01 0.36 16.91
N PHE A 75 8.27 -0.39 16.08
CA PHE A 75 8.87 -1.11 14.96
C PHE A 75 9.35 -0.14 13.88
N THR A 76 10.40 -0.53 13.16
CA THR A 76 10.94 0.27 12.07
C THR A 76 10.19 0.00 10.76
N ALA A 77 9.75 1.06 10.10
CA ALA A 77 8.90 1.01 8.92
C ALA A 77 9.23 2.14 7.93
N ILE A 78 8.85 1.93 6.66
CA ILE A 78 8.96 2.93 5.59
C ILE A 78 7.56 3.24 5.09
N PHE A 79 7.08 4.46 5.34
CA PHE A 79 5.73 4.87 5.00
C PHE A 79 5.65 5.41 3.56
N PRO A 80 4.47 5.33 2.92
CA PRO A 80 4.30 5.91 1.59
C PRO A 80 4.43 7.44 1.67
N GLN A 81 5.10 8.04 0.68
CA GLN A 81 5.09 9.49 0.49
C GLN A 81 3.87 9.94 -0.30
N THR A 82 3.53 9.19 -1.34
CA THR A 82 2.40 9.50 -2.22
C THR A 82 1.64 8.23 -2.55
N THR A 83 0.31 8.30 -2.51
CA THR A 83 -0.58 7.25 -3.00
C THR A 83 -1.48 7.86 -4.06
N ILE A 84 -1.49 7.25 -5.24
CA ILE A 84 -2.32 7.62 -6.38
C ILE A 84 -3.33 6.48 -6.59
N ILE A 85 -4.61 6.81 -6.67
CA ILE A 85 -5.69 5.85 -6.90
C ILE A 85 -6.38 6.27 -8.19
N ARG A 86 -6.41 5.39 -9.20
CA ARG A 86 -7.05 5.66 -10.51
C ARG A 86 -6.60 6.96 -11.20
N GLY A 87 -5.36 7.40 -10.94
CA GLY A 87 -4.81 8.64 -11.49
C GLY A 87 -4.97 9.87 -10.61
N ASP A 88 -5.76 9.80 -9.53
CA ASP A 88 -5.93 10.91 -8.57
C ASP A 88 -5.00 10.73 -7.37
N ILE A 89 -4.37 11.82 -6.92
CA ILE A 89 -3.57 11.81 -5.70
C ILE A 89 -4.52 11.61 -4.51
N ALA A 90 -4.38 10.48 -3.83
CA ALA A 90 -5.17 10.15 -2.66
C ALA A 90 -4.49 10.59 -1.36
N PHE A 91 -3.16 10.47 -1.31
CA PHE A 91 -2.35 10.87 -0.17
C PHE A 91 -1.03 11.44 -0.67
N MET A 92 -0.57 12.54 -0.09
CA MET A 92 0.73 13.13 -0.39
C MET A 92 1.26 13.87 0.84
N ASP A 93 2.50 13.57 1.23
CA ASP A 93 3.24 14.27 2.29
C ASP A 93 2.50 14.40 3.64
N GLY A 94 1.69 13.40 3.99
CA GLY A 94 0.94 13.39 5.26
C GLY A 94 -0.50 13.89 5.15
N GLU A 95 -0.89 14.43 4.00
CA GLU A 95 -2.23 14.96 3.76
C GLU A 95 -3.04 14.05 2.83
N PHE A 96 -4.35 13.98 3.09
CA PHE A 96 -5.32 13.25 2.26
C PHE A 96 -6.03 14.19 1.30
N TYR A 97 -6.08 13.81 0.03
CA TYR A 97 -6.61 14.63 -1.06
C TYR A 97 -7.88 14.04 -1.70
N VAL A 98 -8.24 12.79 -1.36
CA VAL A 98 -9.49 12.15 -1.80
C VAL A 98 -10.59 12.29 -0.75
N LYS A 99 -11.82 12.58 -1.21
CA LYS A 99 -13.02 12.59 -0.38
C LYS A 99 -13.41 11.17 0.05
N GLU A 100 -14.03 11.05 1.22
CA GLU A 100 -14.70 9.81 1.64
C GLU A 100 -15.69 9.34 0.55
N GLY A 101 -15.64 8.05 0.19
CA GLY A 101 -16.51 7.47 -0.84
C GLY A 101 -15.91 7.37 -2.25
N HIS A 102 -14.62 7.68 -2.45
CA HIS A 102 -13.95 7.53 -3.76
C HIS A 102 -13.75 6.07 -4.22
N GLY A 103 -14.08 5.09 -3.37
CA GLY A 103 -14.01 3.67 -3.68
C GLY A 103 -15.29 3.20 -4.36
N ASN A 104 -15.18 2.76 -5.61
CA ASN A 104 -16.28 2.06 -6.29
C ASN A 104 -16.20 0.55 -6.00
N PRO A 105 -17.34 -0.15 -5.84
CA PRO A 105 -17.39 -1.60 -5.83
C PRO A 105 -16.76 -2.14 -7.12
N ILE A 106 -15.91 -3.15 -6.98
CA ILE A 106 -15.30 -3.83 -8.13
C ILE A 106 -16.11 -5.10 -8.36
N GLU A 107 -16.69 -5.24 -9.56
CA GLU A 107 -17.34 -6.48 -9.96
C GLU A 107 -16.33 -7.63 -9.95
N ARG A 108 -16.69 -8.72 -9.25
CA ARG A 108 -15.96 -9.99 -9.32
C ARG A 108 -16.48 -10.76 -10.52
N CYS A 109 -15.60 -11.41 -11.29
CA CYS A 109 -16.07 -12.41 -12.24
C CYS A 109 -16.70 -13.57 -11.47
N SER A 110 -18.00 -13.79 -11.65
CA SER A 110 -18.58 -15.11 -11.46
C SER A 110 -17.99 -16.02 -12.53
N SER A 111 -17.40 -17.14 -12.08
CA SER A 111 -16.93 -18.26 -12.90
C SER A 111 -17.90 -18.64 -14.01
#